data_AF-A0A534RS15-F1
#
_entry.id   AF-A0A534RS15-F1
#
_cell.length_a   1.000
_cell.length_b   1.000
_cell.length_c   1.000
_cell.angle_alpha   90.00
_cell.angle_beta   90.00
_cell.angle_gamma   90.00
#
_symmetry.space_group_name_H-M   'P 1'
#
loop_
_entity.id
_entity.type
_entity.pdbx_description
1 polymer ?
#
loop_
_entity_poly.entity_id
_entity_poly.type
_entity_poly.pdbx_seq_one_letter_code
_entity_poly.pdbx_strand_id
1 'polypeptide(L)'
;MSSCSCVRTPAAYASTPARSSCGGETMADYTKPLPVIERWNAPYWQAAKRHEFVAQQCRACGYIHLPPGPVCTNCLSSDQEWVRLSGRGTIYSYGIYYQLWHSGFKEDIPYNVALIQLAEGPQLIS
;
A
#
# COMPACT_ATOMS: atom_id res chain seq x y z
N MET A 1 -35.73 46.72 22.48
CA MET A 1 -34.70 45.68 22.65
C MET A 1 -34.91 44.70 21.49
N SER A 2 -34.39 45.02 20.29
CA SER A 2 -33.09 44.54 19.76
C SER A 2 -32.92 43.03 19.98
N SER A 3 -32.71 42.17 18.99
CA SER A 3 -32.28 42.37 17.60
C SER A 3 -32.58 41.10 16.81
N CYS A 4 -33.06 41.27 15.58
CA CYS A 4 -32.95 40.28 14.52
C CYS A 4 -31.45 40.03 14.24
N SER A 5 -31.03 38.80 13.95
CA SER A 5 -29.79 38.56 13.19
C SER A 5 -29.81 37.20 12.49
N CYS A 6 -30.38 37.19 11.29
CA CYS A 6 -29.95 36.28 10.23
C CYS A 6 -28.57 36.75 9.78
N VAL A 7 -27.54 35.95 10.02
CA VAL A 7 -26.24 36.17 9.36
C VAL A 7 -26.25 35.39 8.05
N ARG A 8 -26.48 36.13 6.96
CA ARG A 8 -26.01 35.77 5.62
C ARG A 8 -24.52 36.12 5.54
N THR A 9 -23.72 35.21 5.00
CA THR A 9 -22.44 35.50 4.36
C THR A 9 -22.30 34.56 3.14
N PRO A 10 -21.46 34.91 2.14
CA PRO A 10 -21.95 35.15 0.79
C PRO A 10 -21.59 34.01 -0.16
N ALA A 11 -22.31 33.98 -1.29
CA ALA A 11 -21.85 33.30 -2.49
C ALA A 11 -20.55 33.95 -2.99
N ALA A 12 -19.51 33.15 -3.26
CA ALA A 12 -18.61 33.29 -4.40
C ALA A 12 -17.42 32.33 -4.27
N TYR A 13 -17.45 31.22 -5.01
CA TYR A 13 -16.41 30.97 -6.02
C TYR A 13 -17.03 30.10 -7.09
N ALA A 14 -17.52 30.77 -8.13
CA ALA A 14 -17.96 30.12 -9.34
C ALA A 14 -16.75 29.58 -10.13
N SER A 15 -17.04 28.54 -10.88
CA SER A 15 -16.43 28.11 -12.14
C SER A 15 -15.03 27.51 -12.13
N THR A 16 -14.97 26.21 -12.43
CA THR A 16 -13.95 25.61 -13.30
C THR A 16 -14.66 24.58 -14.19
N PRO A 17 -14.34 24.51 -15.50
CA PRO A 17 -15.28 24.07 -16.52
C PRO A 17 -15.43 22.56 -16.61
N ALA A 18 -16.55 22.15 -17.21
CA ALA A 18 -16.78 20.81 -17.72
C ALA A 18 -15.59 20.38 -18.59
N ARG A 19 -14.83 19.38 -18.13
CA ARG A 19 -13.81 18.74 -18.94
C ARG A 19 -14.52 17.74 -19.83
N SER A 20 -14.53 18.06 -21.12
CA SER A 20 -15.07 17.27 -22.22
C SER A 20 -14.70 15.79 -22.10
N SER A 21 -15.74 14.96 -22.08
CA SER A 21 -15.66 13.50 -22.15
C SER A 21 -15.11 13.07 -23.52
N CYS A 22 -13.83 12.68 -23.54
CA CYS A 22 -13.29 11.79 -24.57
C CYS A 22 -12.77 10.55 -23.84
N GLY A 23 -13.26 9.38 -24.28
CA GLY A 23 -13.24 8.13 -23.54
C GLY A 23 -11.90 7.72 -22.96
N GLY A 24 -11.91 7.40 -21.67
CA GLY A 24 -10.93 6.56 -21.02
C GLY A 24 -11.71 5.45 -20.33
N GLU A 25 -11.32 4.20 -20.56
CA GLU A 25 -11.84 3.03 -19.85
C GLU A 25 -11.96 3.35 -18.36
N THR A 26 -13.16 3.13 -17.82
CA THR A 26 -13.46 3.36 -16.42
C THR A 26 -12.54 2.45 -15.61
N MET A 27 -11.41 2.98 -15.12
CA MET A 27 -10.69 2.33 -14.04
C MET A 27 -11.70 2.13 -12.94
N ALA A 28 -12.08 0.87 -12.67
CA ALA A 28 -12.94 0.55 -11.54
C ALA A 28 -12.39 1.26 -10.30
N ASP A 29 -13.26 1.92 -9.55
CA ASP A 29 -12.88 2.72 -8.40
C ASP A 29 -12.26 1.81 -7.33
N TYR A 30 -10.92 1.74 -7.29
CA TYR A 30 -10.19 0.85 -6.39
C TYR A 30 -10.29 1.41 -4.97
N THR A 31 -11.22 0.87 -4.18
CA THR A 31 -11.62 1.43 -2.88
C THR A 31 -10.78 0.87 -1.70
N LYS A 32 -9.86 -0.07 -1.96
CA LYS A 32 -8.96 -0.62 -0.94
C LYS A 32 -7.81 0.36 -0.63
N PRO A 33 -7.27 0.33 0.60
CA PRO A 33 -6.20 1.24 0.99
C PRO A 33 -4.96 1.03 0.11
N LEU A 34 -4.39 2.14 -0.36
CA LEU A 34 -3.16 2.14 -1.15
C LEU A 34 -1.95 2.36 -0.25
N PRO A 35 -0.78 1.80 -0.61
CA PRO A 35 0.44 2.02 0.15
C PRO A 35 0.93 3.46 0.00
N VAL A 36 1.53 3.99 1.06
CA VAL A 36 2.29 5.24 1.01
C VAL A 36 3.63 4.97 0.32
N ILE A 37 3.86 5.61 -0.83
CA ILE A 37 5.07 5.43 -1.63
C ILE A 37 6.06 6.54 -1.30
N GLU A 38 7.21 6.15 -0.78
CA GLU A 38 8.36 6.98 -0.45
C GLU A 38 9.55 6.61 -1.33
N ARG A 39 10.58 7.48 -1.40
CA ARG A 39 11.78 7.23 -2.22
C ARG A 39 12.42 5.86 -1.97
N TRP A 40 12.45 5.41 -0.71
CA TRP A 40 13.12 4.17 -0.31
C TRP A 40 12.29 2.90 -0.55
N ASN A 41 10.95 2.99 -0.64
CA ASN A 41 10.08 1.85 -0.96
C ASN A 41 9.54 1.87 -2.40
N ALA A 42 9.72 2.95 -3.14
CA ALA A 42 9.27 3.08 -4.52
C ALA A 42 9.72 1.92 -5.43
N PRO A 43 10.96 1.40 -5.34
CA PRO A 43 11.37 0.27 -6.18
C PRO A 43 10.56 -1.00 -5.91
N TYR A 44 10.16 -1.27 -4.66
CA TYR A 44 9.28 -2.39 -4.31
C TYR A 44 7.93 -2.29 -5.02
N TRP A 45 7.28 -1.13 -4.94
CA TRP A 45 5.98 -0.91 -5.56
C TRP A 45 6.03 -0.84 -7.09
N GLN A 46 7.14 -0.33 -7.66
CA GLN A 46 7.37 -0.37 -9.11
C GLN A 46 7.58 -1.80 -9.62
N ALA A 47 8.31 -2.63 -8.88
CA ALA A 47 8.45 -4.05 -9.17
C ALA A 47 7.11 -4.78 -9.09
N ALA A 48 6.29 -4.49 -8.06
CA ALA A 48 4.95 -5.04 -7.93
C ALA A 48 4.06 -4.71 -9.14
N LYS A 49 4.11 -3.47 -9.67
CA LYS A 49 3.42 -3.07 -10.90
C LYS A 49 3.87 -3.85 -12.15
N ARG A 50 5.09 -4.39 -12.14
CA ARG A 50 5.64 -5.26 -13.19
C ARG A 50 5.46 -6.75 -12.90
N HIS A 51 4.66 -7.12 -11.89
CA HIS A 51 4.50 -8.50 -11.43
C HIS A 51 5.81 -9.17 -10.98
N GLU A 52 6.71 -8.38 -10.40
CA GLU A 52 7.99 -8.85 -9.87
C GLU A 52 7.96 -8.81 -8.34
N PHE A 53 8.26 -9.93 -7.71
CA PHE A 53 8.40 -9.98 -6.26
C PHE A 53 9.85 -9.79 -5.86
N VAL A 54 10.13 -8.69 -5.15
CA VAL A 54 11.48 -8.26 -4.78
C VAL A 54 11.55 -7.93 -3.29
N ALA A 55 12.73 -8.02 -2.72
CA ALA A 55 13.04 -7.50 -1.38
C ALA A 55 14.41 -6.84 -1.36
N GLN A 56 14.70 -6.13 -0.28
CA GLN A 56 16.03 -5.59 -0.05
C GLN A 56 16.94 -6.66 0.56
N GLN A 57 18.14 -6.76 0.01
CA GLN A 57 19.25 -7.51 0.57
C GLN A 57 20.37 -6.53 0.97
N CYS A 58 20.86 -6.66 2.20
CA CYS A 58 21.98 -5.88 2.68
C CYS A 58 23.28 -6.36 2.03
N ARG A 59 24.01 -5.48 1.35
CA ARG A 59 25.33 -5.82 0.76
C ARG A 59 26.40 -6.08 1.82
N ALA A 60 26.26 -5.49 3.01
CA ALA A 60 27.23 -5.62 4.09
C ALA A 60 27.13 -6.95 4.86
N CYS A 61 25.94 -7.52 5.03
CA CYS A 61 25.73 -8.73 5.83
C CYS A 61 24.89 -9.82 5.15
N GLY A 62 24.42 -9.60 3.92
CA GLY A 62 23.61 -10.57 3.16
C GLY A 62 22.16 -10.72 3.63
N TYR A 63 21.76 -10.02 4.69
CA TYR A 63 20.42 -10.16 5.27
C TYR A 63 19.32 -9.62 4.33
N ILE A 64 18.32 -10.47 4.06
CA ILE A 64 17.15 -10.13 3.25
C ILE A 64 15.99 -9.80 4.19
N HIS A 65 15.33 -8.67 3.99
CA HIS A 65 14.30 -8.20 4.91
C HIS A 65 13.04 -7.68 4.21
N LEU A 66 11.92 -7.87 4.91
CA LEU A 66 10.60 -7.30 4.62
C LEU A 66 9.99 -6.83 5.95
N PRO A 67 9.19 -5.75 5.96
CA PRO A 67 8.97 -4.80 4.87
C PRO A 67 10.27 -4.08 4.45
N PRO A 68 10.33 -3.48 3.25
CA PRO A 68 11.48 -2.66 2.88
C PRO A 68 11.69 -1.52 3.88
N GLY A 69 12.92 -1.04 3.99
CA GLY A 69 13.33 0.03 4.90
C GLY A 69 14.58 0.77 4.41
N PRO A 70 14.89 1.94 4.99
CA PRO A 70 16.05 2.74 4.60
C PRO A 70 17.39 2.13 5.05
N VAL A 71 17.39 1.22 6.03
CA VAL A 71 18.58 0.56 6.59
C VAL A 71 18.30 -0.91 6.87
N CYS A 72 19.36 -1.71 6.95
CA CYS A 72 19.27 -3.11 7.36
C CYS A 72 18.82 -3.23 8.82
N THR A 73 17.79 -4.03 9.09
CA THR A 73 17.35 -4.31 10.46
C THR A 73 18.30 -5.22 11.24
N ASN A 74 19.23 -5.90 10.57
CA ASN A 74 20.22 -6.78 11.21
C ASN A 74 21.53 -6.06 11.58
N CYS A 75 22.07 -5.20 10.71
CA CYS A 75 23.39 -4.56 10.93
C CYS A 75 23.39 -3.03 10.78
N LEU A 76 22.23 -2.40 10.55
CA LEU A 76 22.05 -0.94 10.39
C LEU A 76 22.77 -0.30 9.19
N SER A 77 23.41 -1.08 8.32
CA SER A 77 23.97 -0.56 7.07
C SER A 77 22.87 -0.05 6.13
N SER A 78 23.12 1.10 5.51
CA SER A 78 22.29 1.65 4.43
C SER A 78 22.64 1.09 3.04
N ASP A 79 23.68 0.26 2.93
CA ASP A 79 24.09 -0.36 1.68
C ASP A 79 23.21 -1.57 1.35
N GLN A 80 22.23 -1.35 0.48
CA GLN A 80 21.16 -2.29 0.13
C GLN A 80 21.09 -2.47 -1.39
N GLU A 81 20.69 -3.66 -1.81
CA GLU A 81 20.31 -3.96 -3.19
C GLU A 81 18.94 -4.61 -3.27
N TRP A 82 18.32 -4.53 -4.44
CA TRP A 82 17.03 -5.18 -4.70
C TRP A 82 17.26 -6.53 -5.36
N VAL A 83 16.77 -7.59 -4.71
CA VAL A 83 16.87 -8.96 -5.22
C VAL A 83 15.48 -9.51 -5.51
N ARG A 84 15.39 -10.34 -6.55
CA ARG A 84 14.16 -11.06 -6.89
C ARG A 84 13.98 -12.23 -5.93
N LEU A 85 12.79 -12.35 -5.37
CA LEU A 85 12.41 -13.48 -4.53
C LEU A 85 11.82 -14.60 -5.40
N SER A 86 11.97 -15.84 -4.96
CA SER A 86 11.45 -17.01 -5.69
C SER A 86 9.92 -17.08 -5.69
N GLY A 87 9.25 -16.37 -4.78
CA GLY A 87 7.80 -16.49 -4.56
C GLY A 87 7.39 -17.77 -3.84
N ARG A 88 8.36 -18.56 -3.36
CA ARG A 88 8.09 -19.77 -2.57
C ARG A 88 8.06 -19.42 -1.08
N GLY A 89 7.12 -20.02 -0.38
CA GLY A 89 7.01 -19.90 1.06
C GLY A 89 6.03 -20.90 1.62
N THR A 90 5.98 -20.97 2.94
CA THR A 90 5.01 -21.78 3.68
C THR A 90 4.11 -20.86 4.50
N ILE A 91 2.83 -21.20 4.61
CA ILE A 91 1.92 -20.47 5.50
C ILE A 91 2.36 -20.79 6.93
N TYR A 92 2.85 -19.77 7.63
CA TYR A 92 3.25 -19.87 9.04
C TYR A 92 2.03 -19.75 9.95
N SER A 93 1.14 -18.80 9.66
CA SER A 93 -0.12 -18.60 10.37
C SER A 93 -1.12 -17.90 9.45
N TYR A 94 -2.42 -17.98 9.74
CA TYR A 94 -3.46 -17.25 9.01
C TYR A 94 -4.64 -16.91 9.92
N GLY A 95 -5.37 -15.87 9.54
CA GLY A 95 -6.63 -15.47 10.18
C GLY A 95 -7.71 -15.24 9.12
N ILE A 96 -8.96 -15.61 9.44
CA ILE A 96 -10.13 -15.35 8.60
C ILE A 96 -10.94 -14.23 9.24
N TYR A 97 -11.11 -13.14 8.49
CA TYR A 97 -11.78 -11.93 8.95
C TYR A 97 -13.24 -11.97 8.48
N TYR A 98 -14.14 -12.16 9.44
CA TYR A 98 -15.60 -12.08 9.23
C TYR A 98 -16.17 -10.70 9.52
N GLN A 99 -15.41 -9.84 10.21
CA GLN A 99 -15.81 -8.49 10.60
C GLN A 99 -15.23 -7.44 9.65
N LEU A 100 -16.05 -6.45 9.30
CA LEU A 100 -15.64 -5.32 8.47
C LEU A 100 -14.85 -4.29 9.29
N TRP A 101 -13.58 -4.09 8.94
CA TRP A 101 -12.70 -3.08 9.55
C TRP A 101 -12.41 -1.88 8.65
N HIS A 102 -12.46 -2.06 7.33
CA HIS A 102 -12.27 -0.99 6.36
C HIS A 102 -13.25 -1.18 5.20
N SER A 103 -13.94 -0.10 4.80
CA SER A 103 -15.04 -0.14 3.81
C SER A 103 -14.64 -0.79 2.49
N GLY A 104 -13.39 -0.60 2.04
CA GLY A 104 -12.85 -1.20 0.83
C GLY A 104 -12.80 -2.75 0.80
N PHE A 105 -13.00 -3.43 1.93
CA PHE A 105 -13.05 -4.91 2.00
C PHE A 105 -14.47 -5.47 2.13
N LYS A 106 -15.51 -4.61 2.04
CA LYS A 106 -16.91 -5.02 2.27
C LYS A 106 -17.35 -6.17 1.36
N GLU A 107 -16.87 -6.20 0.12
CA GLU A 107 -17.21 -7.22 -0.87
C GLU A 107 -16.39 -8.51 -0.71
N ASP A 108 -15.28 -8.47 0.04
CA ASP A 108 -14.39 -9.62 0.22
C ASP A 108 -14.71 -10.43 1.48
N ILE A 109 -15.67 -10.04 2.32
CA ILE A 109 -15.95 -10.75 3.58
C ILE A 109 -16.64 -12.10 3.28
N PRO A 110 -16.15 -13.23 3.83
CA PRO A 110 -14.95 -13.36 4.65
C PRO A 110 -13.66 -13.42 3.81
N TYR A 111 -12.62 -12.69 4.25
CA TYR A 111 -11.29 -12.72 3.62
C TYR A 111 -10.23 -13.30 4.56
N ASN A 112 -9.22 -13.93 4.00
CA ASN A 112 -8.06 -14.43 4.75
C ASN A 112 -6.92 -13.43 4.73
N VAL A 113 -6.16 -13.38 5.82
CA VAL A 113 -4.85 -12.74 5.89
C VAL A 113 -3.86 -13.80 6.35
N ALA A 114 -2.76 -13.96 5.63
CA ALA A 114 -1.76 -14.99 5.89
C ALA A 114 -0.41 -14.37 6.23
N LEU A 115 0.26 -14.95 7.22
CA LEU A 115 1.67 -14.74 7.50
C LEU A 115 2.45 -15.87 6.84
N ILE A 116 3.28 -15.53 5.86
CA ILE A 116 3.97 -16.48 5.00
C ILE A 116 5.47 -16.41 5.31
N GLN A 117 6.06 -17.55 5.68
CA GLN A 117 7.50 -17.70 5.82
C GLN A 117 8.11 -17.95 4.44
N LEU A 118 8.86 -16.99 3.91
CA LEU A 118 9.48 -17.11 2.59
C LEU A 118 10.73 -17.99 2.64
N ALA A 119 11.05 -18.64 1.52
CA ALA A 119 12.22 -19.50 1.38
C ALA A 119 13.55 -18.74 1.60
N GLU A 120 13.56 -17.45 1.32
CA GLU A 120 14.71 -16.56 1.49
C GLU A 120 14.91 -16.06 2.93
N GLY A 121 13.97 -16.35 3.84
CA GLY A 121 14.09 -16.03 5.27
C GLY A 121 13.08 -15.02 5.85
N PRO A 122 12.69 -13.92 5.17
CA PRO A 122 11.75 -12.97 5.78
C PRO A 122 10.30 -13.47 5.75
N GLN A 123 9.45 -12.83 6.56
CA GLN A 123 8.02 -13.09 6.60
C GLN A 123 7.24 -12.03 5.80
N LEU A 124 6.20 -12.46 5.09
CA LEU A 124 5.29 -11.61 4.33
C LEU A 124 3.88 -11.70 4.92
N ILE A 125 3.20 -10.56 5.04
CA ILE A 125 1.76 -10.50 5.31
C ILE A 125 1.05 -10.20 3.99
N SER A 126 0.05 -11.03 3.63
CA SER A 126 -0.78 -10.89 2.44
C SER A 126 -2.24 -11.18 2.70
#